data_AF-A0A1P8KEI2-F1
#
_entry.id   AF-A0A1P8KEI2-F1
#
_cell.length_a   1.000
_cell.length_b   1.000
_cell.length_c   1.000
_cell.angle_alpha   90.00
_cell.angle_beta   90.00
_cell.angle_gamma   90.00
#
_symmetry.space_group_name_H-M   'P 1'
#
loop_
_entity.id
_entity.type
_entity.pdbx_description
1 polymer ?
#
loop_
_entity_poly.entity_id
_entity_poly.type
_entity_poly.pdbx_seq_one_letter_code
_entity_poly.pdbx_strand_id
1 'polypeptide(L)'
;MQIKFKVGALLGAGILVASAQAQVLGAITANPMTAKVGDPVTISANIDVLNANYCGFVVGFGDGSGKDGVSDVNNPVPLVLTHTYDKPGTYHVTLGGRNVQNHPNCGGQERAVDITVTGPALSAKPTALKPADVCGTGWKLSGKLNTKTGTFTCAAKAGTAFPADKPVCRGDLSYFENVKKGQYGCKP
;
A
#
# COMPACT_ATOMS: atom_id res chain seq x y z
N MET A 1 20.06 5.43 -70.77
CA MET A 1 20.62 4.15 -70.32
C MET A 1 19.99 3.82 -68.96
N GLN A 2 18.99 2.93 -68.95
CA GLN A 2 18.19 2.56 -67.77
C GLN A 2 18.89 1.42 -67.01
N ILE A 3 19.38 1.67 -65.80
CA ILE A 3 20.02 0.66 -64.96
C ILE A 3 18.96 0.01 -64.07
N LYS A 4 18.61 -1.22 -64.40
CA LYS A 4 17.76 -2.11 -63.58
C LYS A 4 18.57 -2.61 -62.39
N PHE A 5 18.26 -2.14 -61.17
CA PHE A 5 18.82 -2.72 -59.95
C PHE A 5 17.91 -3.84 -59.44
N LYS A 6 18.50 -5.04 -59.34
CA LYS A 6 17.86 -6.27 -58.85
C LYS A 6 17.72 -6.23 -57.33
N VAL A 7 16.55 -6.65 -56.85
CA VAL A 7 16.26 -6.94 -55.44
C VAL A 7 17.14 -8.10 -54.98
N GLY A 8 17.98 -7.86 -53.97
CA GLY A 8 18.72 -8.89 -53.24
C GLY A 8 18.18 -8.99 -51.82
N ALA A 9 17.46 -10.08 -51.52
CA ALA A 9 17.01 -10.41 -50.18
C ALA A 9 18.21 -10.93 -49.36
N LEU A 10 18.67 -10.14 -48.39
CA LEU A 10 19.64 -10.56 -47.37
C LEU A 10 18.86 -11.23 -46.22
N LEU A 11 18.97 -12.56 -46.11
CA LEU A 11 18.59 -13.33 -44.94
C LEU A 11 19.62 -13.07 -43.83
N GLY A 12 19.32 -12.13 -42.94
CA GLY A 12 20.08 -11.93 -41.71
C GLY A 12 19.75 -13.01 -40.69
N ALA A 13 20.66 -13.96 -40.48
CA ALA A 13 20.58 -14.89 -39.36
C ALA A 13 20.90 -14.13 -38.05
N GLY A 14 19.85 -13.66 -37.37
CA GLY A 14 19.96 -13.08 -36.03
C GLY A 14 20.30 -14.17 -35.01
N ILE A 15 21.52 -14.15 -34.48
CA ILE A 15 21.91 -14.95 -33.32
C ILE A 15 21.14 -14.38 -32.11
N LEU A 16 20.07 -15.06 -31.69
CA LEU A 16 19.41 -14.80 -30.41
C LEU A 16 20.32 -15.32 -29.30
N VAL A 17 21.12 -14.44 -28.70
CA VAL A 17 21.86 -14.74 -27.48
C VAL A 17 20.84 -14.82 -26.34
N ALA A 18 20.37 -16.02 -26.03
CA ALA A 18 19.61 -16.26 -24.80
C ALA A 18 20.59 -16.18 -23.63
N SER A 19 20.60 -15.06 -22.90
CA SER A 19 21.29 -14.98 -21.61
C SER A 19 20.66 -16.03 -20.68
N ALA A 20 21.41 -17.07 -20.34
CA ALA A 20 20.98 -18.02 -19.32
C ALA A 20 20.87 -17.27 -17.99
N GLN A 21 19.64 -17.01 -17.54
CA GLN A 21 19.36 -16.36 -16.27
C GLN A 21 19.59 -17.38 -15.15
N ALA A 22 20.30 -17.00 -14.09
CA ALA A 22 20.66 -17.95 -13.03
C ALA A 22 19.49 -18.29 -12.08
N GLN A 23 18.56 -17.35 -11.97
CA GLN A 23 17.31 -17.46 -11.23
C GLN A 23 16.23 -16.70 -11.98
N VAL A 24 14.99 -17.12 -11.78
CA VAL A 24 13.83 -16.47 -12.38
C VAL A 24 12.75 -16.21 -11.34
N LEU A 25 11.93 -15.20 -11.60
CA LEU A 25 10.77 -14.87 -10.77
C LEU A 25 9.80 -16.06 -10.75
N GLY A 26 9.61 -16.62 -9.57
CA GLY A 26 8.69 -17.71 -9.28
C GLY A 26 7.29 -17.19 -8.95
N ALA A 27 6.48 -18.02 -8.29
CA ALA A 27 5.11 -17.64 -7.95
C ALA A 27 5.05 -16.50 -6.91
N ILE A 28 4.15 -15.53 -7.14
CA ILE A 28 3.68 -14.60 -6.12
C ILE A 28 2.26 -14.98 -5.70
N THR A 29 2.00 -15.02 -4.40
CA THR A 29 0.66 -15.28 -3.84
C THR A 29 0.30 -14.27 -2.76
N ALA A 30 -1.00 -14.10 -2.56
CA ALA A 30 -1.55 -13.23 -1.52
C ALA A 30 -2.66 -13.96 -0.75
N ASN A 31 -2.69 -13.78 0.58
CA ASN A 31 -3.74 -14.31 1.43
C ASN A 31 -4.11 -13.31 2.55
N PRO A 32 -5.39 -12.92 2.68
CA PRO A 32 -6.51 -13.28 1.80
C PRO A 32 -6.46 -12.51 0.47
N MET A 33 -7.03 -13.09 -0.60
CA MET A 33 -7.24 -12.38 -1.88
C MET A 33 -8.39 -11.36 -1.81
N THR A 34 -9.18 -11.39 -0.73
CA THR A 34 -10.19 -10.39 -0.43
C THR A 34 -10.07 -9.97 1.04
N ALA A 35 -9.78 -8.69 1.28
CA ALA A 35 -9.56 -8.13 2.62
C ALA A 35 -10.48 -6.93 2.86
N LYS A 36 -10.64 -6.52 4.12
CA LYS A 36 -11.17 -5.19 4.43
C LYS A 36 -10.03 -4.19 4.51
N VAL A 37 -10.35 -2.93 4.28
CA VAL A 37 -9.42 -1.82 4.53
C VAL A 37 -8.87 -1.92 5.96
N GLY A 38 -7.55 -1.82 6.09
CA GLY A 38 -6.82 -1.96 7.37
C GLY A 38 -6.52 -3.40 7.80
N ASP A 39 -7.10 -4.42 7.17
CA ASP A 39 -6.76 -5.81 7.46
C ASP A 39 -5.38 -6.16 6.86
N PRO A 40 -4.57 -6.98 7.55
CA PRO A 40 -3.30 -7.46 7.02
C PRO A 40 -3.51 -8.46 5.89
N VAL A 41 -2.76 -8.28 4.81
CA VAL A 41 -2.63 -9.24 3.71
C VAL A 41 -1.20 -9.77 3.68
N THR A 42 -1.08 -11.09 3.72
CA THR A 42 0.22 -11.78 3.62
C THR A 42 0.55 -12.02 2.15
N ILE A 43 1.67 -11.46 1.69
CA ILE A 43 2.26 -11.68 0.38
C ILE A 43 3.41 -12.68 0.52
N SER A 44 3.46 -13.68 -0.36
CA SER A 44 4.58 -14.60 -0.46
C SER A 44 5.18 -14.54 -1.87
N ALA A 45 6.47 -14.20 -1.96
CA ALA A 45 7.20 -14.08 -3.21
C ALA A 45 8.27 -15.18 -3.30
N ASN A 46 8.15 -16.07 -4.29
CA ASN A 46 9.12 -17.12 -4.56
C ASN A 46 10.05 -16.73 -5.71
N ILE A 47 11.28 -17.22 -5.65
CA ILE A 47 12.26 -17.14 -6.73
C ILE A 47 12.71 -18.56 -7.05
N ASP A 48 12.60 -18.95 -8.32
CA ASP A 48 13.00 -20.28 -8.75
C ASP A 48 14.50 -20.28 -9.03
N VAL A 49 15.23 -21.07 -8.24
CA VAL A 49 16.69 -21.23 -8.35
C VAL A 49 16.99 -22.26 -9.44
N LEU A 50 17.64 -21.84 -10.54
CA LEU A 50 17.97 -22.73 -11.64
C LEU A 50 19.38 -23.31 -11.50
N ASN A 51 20.36 -22.47 -11.19
CA ASN A 51 21.77 -22.89 -11.10
C ASN A 51 22.63 -22.08 -10.11
N ALA A 52 22.19 -20.92 -9.61
CA ALA A 52 22.84 -20.15 -8.54
C ALA A 52 21.80 -19.34 -7.74
N ASN A 53 22.03 -19.06 -6.46
CA ASN A 53 21.14 -18.26 -5.60
C ASN A 53 21.78 -16.89 -5.30
N TYR A 54 21.65 -15.95 -6.22
CA TYR A 54 22.14 -14.57 -6.12
C TYR A 54 21.41 -13.62 -7.09
N CYS A 55 20.25 -13.06 -6.68
CA CYS A 55 19.55 -12.03 -7.46
C CYS A 55 18.68 -11.11 -6.60
N GLY A 56 18.35 -9.93 -7.13
CA GLY A 56 17.48 -8.94 -6.52
C GLY A 56 16.11 -8.86 -7.19
N PHE A 57 15.09 -8.56 -6.40
CA PHE A 57 13.71 -8.42 -6.86
C PHE A 57 12.97 -7.34 -6.06
N VAL A 58 11.78 -6.98 -6.51
CA VAL A 58 10.88 -6.06 -5.83
C VAL A 58 9.48 -6.65 -5.78
N VAL A 59 8.84 -6.54 -4.63
CA VAL A 59 7.40 -6.75 -4.46
C VAL A 59 6.73 -5.38 -4.50
N GLY A 60 5.98 -5.08 -5.56
CA GLY A 60 5.16 -3.87 -5.65
C GLY A 60 3.76 -4.15 -5.11
N PHE A 61 3.25 -3.35 -4.18
CA PHE A 61 1.94 -3.61 -3.56
C PHE A 61 0.75 -3.03 -4.36
N GLY A 62 1.01 -2.34 -5.47
CA GLY A 62 -0.04 -1.75 -6.32
C GLY A 62 -0.67 -0.46 -5.78
N ASP A 63 -0.32 -0.03 -4.56
CA ASP A 63 -0.74 1.24 -3.95
C ASP A 63 0.30 2.37 -4.09
N GLY A 64 1.37 2.10 -4.85
CA GLY A 64 2.53 2.98 -5.02
C GLY A 64 3.68 2.69 -4.05
N SER A 65 3.48 1.81 -3.07
CA SER A 65 4.54 1.30 -2.21
C SER A 65 5.10 -0.04 -2.71
N GLY A 66 6.28 -0.40 -2.23
CA GLY A 66 6.93 -1.66 -2.58
C GLY A 66 8.06 -2.00 -1.63
N LYS A 67 8.51 -3.25 -1.70
CA LYS A 67 9.59 -3.78 -0.88
C LYS A 67 10.62 -4.47 -1.77
N ASP A 68 11.85 -3.95 -1.73
CA ASP A 68 13.00 -4.62 -2.34
C ASP A 68 13.39 -5.86 -1.51
N GLY A 69 13.81 -6.91 -2.21
CA GLY A 69 14.29 -8.17 -1.67
C GLY A 69 15.50 -8.68 -2.44
N VAL A 70 16.26 -9.55 -1.79
CA VAL A 70 17.36 -10.31 -2.40
C VAL A 70 17.13 -11.79 -2.13
N SER A 71 17.44 -12.63 -3.11
CA SER A 71 17.50 -14.08 -2.98
C SER A 71 18.97 -14.46 -2.99
N ASP A 72 19.46 -14.88 -1.84
CA ASP A 72 20.81 -15.40 -1.67
C ASP A 72 20.86 -16.47 -0.57
N VAL A 73 22.05 -16.94 -0.20
CA VAL A 73 22.24 -17.99 0.82
C VAL A 73 21.77 -17.55 2.22
N ASN A 74 21.89 -16.27 2.54
CA ASN A 74 21.47 -15.67 3.81
C ASN A 74 20.02 -15.17 3.78
N ASN A 75 19.48 -14.93 2.59
CA ASN A 75 18.13 -14.45 2.34
C ASN A 75 17.36 -15.46 1.48
N PRO A 76 16.98 -16.63 2.05
CA PRO A 76 16.25 -17.63 1.30
C PRO A 76 14.82 -17.18 1.01
N VAL A 77 14.29 -17.66 -0.11
CA VAL A 77 12.89 -17.47 -0.54
C VAL A 77 12.04 -18.70 -0.14
N PRO A 78 10.71 -18.55 0.07
CA PRO A 78 9.89 -17.36 -0.16
C PRO A 78 10.16 -16.19 0.78
N LEU A 79 10.15 -14.98 0.23
CA LEU A 79 10.02 -13.77 1.04
C LEU A 79 8.54 -13.61 1.42
N VAL A 80 8.25 -13.65 2.72
CA VAL A 80 6.90 -13.47 3.26
C VAL A 80 6.79 -12.08 3.89
N LEU A 81 5.82 -11.29 3.44
CA LEU A 81 5.58 -9.92 3.85
C LEU A 81 4.12 -9.75 4.29
N THR A 82 3.89 -8.91 5.29
CA THR A 82 2.55 -8.46 5.64
C THR A 82 2.38 -7.01 5.20
N HIS A 83 1.28 -6.72 4.49
CA HIS A 83 0.94 -5.37 4.02
C HIS A 83 -0.52 -5.04 4.35
N THR A 84 -0.83 -3.76 4.59
CA THR A 84 -2.19 -3.27 4.87
C THR A 84 -2.55 -2.18 3.89
N TYR A 85 -3.80 -2.18 3.41
CA TYR A 85 -4.29 -1.19 2.46
C TYR A 85 -5.24 -0.20 3.10
N ASP A 86 -4.98 1.09 2.88
CA ASP A 86 -5.75 2.19 3.45
C ASP A 86 -7.01 2.53 2.65
N LYS A 87 -7.11 2.10 1.38
CA LYS A 87 -8.24 2.43 0.51
C LYS A 87 -8.88 1.15 -0.03
N PRO A 88 -10.20 1.17 -0.30
CA PRO A 88 -10.81 0.09 -1.03
C PRO A 88 -10.38 0.18 -2.50
N GLY A 89 -10.31 -0.97 -3.16
CA GLY A 89 -9.92 -1.06 -4.56
C GLY A 89 -9.36 -2.43 -4.90
N THR A 90 -9.08 -2.62 -6.19
CA THR A 90 -8.30 -3.75 -6.69
C THR A 90 -6.85 -3.33 -6.78
N TYR A 91 -5.98 -4.11 -6.16
CA TYR A 91 -4.54 -3.87 -6.12
C TYR A 91 -3.82 -4.95 -6.90
N HIS A 92 -3.02 -4.53 -7.88
CA HIS A 92 -2.16 -5.38 -8.68
C HIS A 92 -0.82 -5.51 -7.95
N VAL A 93 -0.66 -6.58 -7.17
CA VAL A 93 0.62 -6.85 -6.49
C VAL A 93 1.54 -7.54 -7.46
N THR A 94 2.72 -6.96 -7.69
CA THR A 94 3.69 -7.46 -8.64
C THR A 94 4.94 -8.00 -7.96
N LEU A 95 5.56 -8.99 -8.58
CA LEU A 95 6.91 -9.45 -8.31
C LEU A 95 7.72 -9.24 -9.59
N GLY A 96 8.68 -8.32 -9.52
CA GLY A 96 9.54 -7.92 -10.62
C GLY A 96 11.02 -8.10 -10.30
N GLY A 97 11.85 -8.31 -11.32
CA GLY A 97 13.31 -8.33 -11.16
C GLY A 97 13.85 -6.93 -10.98
N ARG A 98 14.73 -6.72 -9.99
CA ARG A 98 15.31 -5.39 -9.72
C ARG A 98 16.75 -5.53 -9.25
N ASN A 99 17.61 -4.61 -9.67
CA ASN A 99 18.94 -4.51 -9.09
C ASN A 99 18.81 -3.97 -7.66
N VAL A 100 19.21 -4.77 -6.67
CA VAL A 100 19.10 -4.44 -5.25
C VAL A 100 20.48 -4.65 -4.62
N GLN A 101 21.05 -3.59 -4.06
CA GLN A 101 22.43 -3.59 -3.57
C GLN A 101 23.41 -4.03 -4.69
N ASN A 102 24.17 -5.10 -4.46
CA ASN A 102 25.07 -5.73 -5.43
C ASN A 102 24.45 -6.94 -6.15
N HIS A 103 23.18 -7.25 -5.91
CA HIS A 103 22.49 -8.36 -6.57
C HIS A 103 21.90 -7.90 -7.91
N PRO A 104 22.23 -8.59 -9.02
CA PRO A 104 21.62 -8.32 -10.31
C PRO A 104 20.13 -8.66 -10.28
N ASN A 105 19.32 -8.12 -11.19
CA ASN A 105 17.90 -8.43 -11.25
C ASN A 105 17.66 -9.93 -11.48
N CYS A 106 16.69 -10.49 -10.75
CA CYS A 106 16.17 -11.81 -11.08
C CYS A 106 15.56 -11.79 -12.49
N GLY A 107 15.65 -12.94 -13.17
CA GLY A 107 15.19 -13.10 -14.54
C GLY A 107 13.73 -13.46 -14.71
N GLY A 108 13.29 -13.58 -15.95
CA GLY A 108 11.94 -14.00 -16.27
C GLY A 108 10.93 -12.86 -16.35
N GLN A 109 9.70 -13.22 -16.68
CA GLN A 109 8.59 -12.28 -16.82
C GLN A 109 8.08 -11.87 -15.44
N GLU A 110 7.67 -10.61 -15.30
CA GLU A 110 6.98 -10.11 -14.11
C GLU A 110 5.78 -11.01 -13.78
N ARG A 111 5.54 -11.18 -12.48
CA ARG A 111 4.44 -11.97 -11.93
C ARG A 111 3.52 -11.05 -11.18
N ALA A 112 2.23 -11.36 -11.16
CA ALA A 112 1.26 -10.55 -10.45
C ALA A 112 0.17 -11.41 -9.80
N VAL A 113 -0.41 -10.88 -8.74
CA VAL A 113 -1.63 -11.37 -8.11
C VAL A 113 -2.52 -10.19 -7.75
N ASP A 114 -3.80 -10.33 -8.00
CA ASP A 114 -4.79 -9.29 -7.70
C ASP A 114 -5.40 -9.53 -6.33
N ILE A 115 -5.52 -8.45 -5.56
CA ILE A 115 -6.19 -8.44 -4.27
C ILE A 115 -7.34 -7.46 -4.34
N THR A 116 -8.50 -7.85 -3.81
CA THR A 116 -9.64 -6.95 -3.65
C THR A 116 -9.74 -6.48 -2.20
N VAL A 117 -9.69 -5.18 -1.99
CA VAL A 117 -9.87 -4.55 -0.68
C VAL A 117 -11.20 -3.83 -0.64
N THR A 118 -11.99 -4.11 0.39
CA THR A 118 -13.37 -3.62 0.54
C THR A 118 -13.55 -2.80 1.82
N GLY A 119 -14.63 -2.03 1.90
CA GLY A 119 -14.95 -1.22 3.07
C GLY A 119 -14.55 0.24 2.94
N PRO A 120 -14.81 1.07 3.96
CA PRO A 120 -14.51 2.49 3.93
C PRO A 120 -13.00 2.71 3.93
N ALA A 121 -12.51 3.68 3.15
CA ALA A 121 -11.11 4.06 3.19
C ALA A 121 -10.71 4.54 4.59
N LEU A 122 -9.56 4.10 5.10
CA LEU A 122 -8.86 4.82 6.16
C LEU A 122 -8.59 6.21 5.59
N SER A 123 -9.13 7.23 6.25
CA SER A 123 -8.96 8.61 5.82
C SER A 123 -7.47 8.93 5.74
N ALA A 124 -6.94 8.96 4.52
CA ALA A 124 -5.58 9.34 4.23
C ALA A 124 -5.40 10.79 4.66
N LYS A 125 -4.69 10.96 5.77
CA LYS A 125 -4.37 12.25 6.40
C LYS A 125 -5.59 12.96 6.99
N PRO A 126 -5.46 13.57 8.17
CA PRO A 126 -6.50 14.41 8.73
C PRO A 126 -6.95 15.48 7.73
N THR A 127 -8.15 15.34 7.14
CA THR A 127 -8.86 16.50 6.57
C THR A 127 -8.85 17.55 7.67
N ALA A 128 -8.34 18.74 7.36
CA ALA A 128 -8.27 19.84 8.31
C ALA A 128 -9.67 19.99 8.90
N LEU A 129 -9.80 19.63 10.18
CA LEU A 129 -11.07 19.68 10.88
C LEU A 129 -11.51 21.15 10.85
N LYS A 130 -12.67 21.44 10.26
CA LYS A 130 -13.26 22.77 10.44
C LYS A 130 -13.99 22.76 11.78
N PRO A 131 -14.04 23.89 12.52
CA PRO A 131 -14.78 23.99 13.78
C PRO A 131 -16.25 23.54 13.69
N ALA A 132 -16.88 23.71 12.53
CA ALA A 132 -18.25 23.27 12.27
C ALA A 132 -18.38 21.76 11.97
N ASP A 133 -17.27 21.08 11.63
CA ASP A 133 -17.25 19.66 11.28
C ASP A 133 -16.89 18.77 12.48
N VAL A 134 -16.39 19.35 13.58
CA VAL A 134 -16.01 18.62 14.82
C VAL A 134 -17.09 18.60 15.88
N CYS A 135 -17.97 19.61 15.87
CA CYS A 135 -19.08 19.71 16.80
C CYS A 135 -20.39 19.39 16.08
N GLY A 136 -21.19 18.50 16.65
CA GLY A 136 -22.50 18.15 16.12
C GLY A 136 -23.44 19.35 16.15
N THR A 137 -24.52 19.26 15.39
CA THR A 137 -25.54 20.31 15.31
C THR A 137 -26.00 20.73 16.71
N GLY A 138 -25.93 22.04 17.00
CA GLY A 138 -26.28 22.60 18.31
C GLY A 138 -25.12 22.69 19.31
N TRP A 139 -23.94 22.17 18.97
CA TRP A 139 -22.73 22.25 19.79
C TRP A 139 -21.72 23.21 19.16
N LYS A 140 -21.02 23.99 20.01
CA LYS A 140 -20.01 24.96 19.60
C LYS A 140 -18.65 24.57 20.12
N LEU A 141 -17.60 24.89 19.36
CA LEU A 141 -16.24 24.67 19.82
C LEU A 141 -15.96 25.53 21.07
N SER A 142 -15.56 24.87 22.15
CA SER A 142 -15.13 25.47 23.40
C SER A 142 -13.61 25.53 23.40
N GLY A 143 -13.06 26.69 23.09
CA GLY A 143 -11.62 26.90 22.91
C GLY A 143 -11.17 26.72 21.46
N LYS A 144 -9.92 26.27 21.27
CA LYS A 144 -9.32 26.08 19.95
C LYS A 144 -9.18 24.60 19.62
N LEU A 145 -9.58 24.25 18.39
CA LEU A 145 -9.28 22.98 17.78
C LEU A 145 -7.79 22.95 17.47
N ASN A 146 -7.09 21.95 18.00
CA ASN A 146 -5.71 21.71 17.63
C ASN A 146 -5.70 20.86 16.36
N THR A 147 -5.49 21.48 15.20
CA THR A 147 -5.45 20.78 13.91
C THR A 147 -4.25 19.85 13.77
N LYS A 148 -3.20 20.05 14.59
CA LYS A 148 -1.98 19.21 14.60
C LYS A 148 -2.17 17.94 15.42
N THR A 149 -2.79 18.03 16.60
CA THR A 149 -3.01 16.87 17.49
C THR A 149 -4.38 16.24 17.33
N GLY A 150 -5.37 16.97 16.80
CA GLY A 150 -6.77 16.53 16.75
C GLY A 150 -7.56 16.76 18.05
N THR A 151 -6.98 17.46 19.03
CA THR A 151 -7.65 17.78 20.30
C THR A 151 -8.72 18.85 20.09
N PHE A 152 -9.92 18.62 20.63
CA PHE A 152 -11.00 19.61 20.62
C PHE A 152 -11.97 19.37 21.76
N THR A 153 -12.71 20.42 22.11
CA THR A 153 -13.84 20.37 23.04
C THR A 153 -15.02 21.07 22.40
N CYS A 154 -16.16 20.40 22.35
CA CYS A 154 -17.45 20.97 22.00
C CYS A 154 -18.23 21.24 23.28
N ALA A 155 -18.94 22.36 23.33
CA ALA A 155 -19.82 22.74 24.41
C ALA A 155 -21.21 23.11 23.88
N ALA A 156 -22.23 22.71 24.63
CA ALA A 156 -23.60 23.16 24.47
C ALA A 156 -24.16 23.55 25.84
N LYS A 157 -25.42 23.96 25.89
CA LYS A 157 -26.11 24.23 27.16
C LYS A 157 -26.11 22.96 28.01
N ALA A 158 -25.84 23.07 29.31
CA ALA A 158 -25.93 21.93 30.21
C ALA A 158 -27.31 21.26 30.11
N GLY A 159 -27.33 19.92 30.02
CA GLY A 159 -28.54 19.14 29.76
C GLY A 159 -28.88 18.93 28.28
N THR A 160 -28.09 19.46 27.33
CA THR A 160 -28.20 19.08 25.91
C THR A 160 -27.78 17.62 25.74
N ALA A 161 -28.59 16.84 25.04
CA ALA A 161 -28.25 15.45 24.72
C ALA A 161 -26.96 15.41 23.87
N PHE A 162 -26.05 14.50 24.21
CA PHE A 162 -24.85 14.26 23.42
C PHE A 162 -25.22 13.73 22.03
N PRO A 163 -24.42 14.05 20.99
CA PRO A 163 -24.62 13.46 19.67
C PRO A 163 -24.66 11.93 19.73
N ALA A 164 -25.59 11.32 19.00
CA ALA A 164 -25.70 9.86 18.92
C ALA A 164 -24.41 9.25 18.33
N ASP A 165 -23.83 9.93 17.35
CA ASP A 165 -22.54 9.57 16.76
C ASP A 165 -21.39 10.24 17.51
N LYS A 166 -20.60 9.43 18.22
CA LYS A 166 -19.40 9.91 18.90
C LYS A 166 -18.31 10.20 17.86
N PRO A 167 -17.64 11.36 17.93
CA PRO A 167 -16.54 11.66 17.03
C PRO A 167 -15.38 10.67 17.24
N VAL A 168 -14.77 10.24 16.14
CA VAL A 168 -13.56 9.42 16.17
C VAL A 168 -12.36 10.30 16.50
N CYS A 169 -11.70 10.02 17.61
CA CYS A 169 -10.48 10.73 18.03
C CYS A 169 -9.27 10.23 17.24
N ARG A 170 -8.35 11.15 16.90
CA ARG A 170 -7.14 10.83 16.11
C ARG A 170 -5.98 10.45 17.02
N GLY A 171 -5.17 9.48 16.57
CA GLY A 171 -3.99 9.03 17.30
C GLY A 171 -4.35 8.46 18.67
N ASP A 172 -3.57 8.80 19.69
CA ASP A 172 -3.73 8.31 21.07
C ASP A 172 -4.78 9.09 21.89
N LEU A 173 -5.59 9.94 21.24
CA LEU A 173 -6.60 10.73 21.94
C LEU A 173 -7.81 9.87 22.33
N SER A 174 -8.29 10.06 23.54
CA SER A 174 -9.51 9.45 24.06
C SER A 174 -10.70 10.39 23.95
N TYR A 175 -11.85 9.80 23.62
CA TYR A 175 -13.13 10.50 23.67
C TYR A 175 -13.53 10.79 25.13
N PHE A 176 -14.13 11.96 25.37
CA PHE A 176 -14.66 12.32 26.68
C PHE A 176 -16.03 12.98 26.61
N GLU A 177 -16.81 12.81 27.67
CA GLU A 177 -18.06 13.51 27.94
C GLU A 177 -18.03 14.12 29.35
N ASN A 178 -18.52 15.34 29.49
CA ASN A 178 -18.73 16.01 30.76
C ASN A 178 -20.17 16.52 30.80
N VAL A 179 -21.06 15.67 31.29
CA VAL A 179 -22.50 15.93 31.41
C VAL A 179 -22.78 17.22 32.21
N LYS A 180 -22.04 17.42 33.30
CA LYS A 180 -22.20 18.59 34.19
C LYS A 180 -21.89 19.91 33.50
N LYS A 181 -20.89 19.92 32.63
CA LYS A 181 -20.48 21.12 31.88
C LYS A 181 -21.10 21.22 30.49
N GLY A 182 -21.86 20.21 30.06
CA GLY A 182 -22.36 20.10 28.70
C GLY A 182 -21.22 20.14 27.69
N GLN A 183 -20.20 19.28 27.87
CA GLN A 183 -19.01 19.24 27.01
C GLN A 183 -18.70 17.83 26.53
N TYR A 184 -18.22 17.68 25.31
CA TYR A 184 -17.60 16.44 24.83
C TYR A 184 -16.42 16.76 23.90
N GLY A 185 -15.58 15.78 23.60
CA GLY A 185 -14.54 15.96 22.58
C GLY A 185 -13.46 14.89 22.64
N CYS A 186 -12.28 15.25 22.12
CA CYS A 186 -11.10 14.39 22.10
C CYS A 186 -9.96 15.05 22.87
N LYS A 187 -9.40 14.32 23.85
CA LYS A 187 -8.30 14.79 24.70
C LYS A 187 -7.29 13.65 24.94
N PRO A 188 -6.04 13.95 25.33
CA PRO A 188 -5.12 12.91 25.82
C PRO A 188 -5.69 12.17 27.04
#